data_AF-A0A369QPK2-F1
#
_entry.id   AF-A0A369QPK2-F1
#
_cell.length_a   1.000
_cell.length_b   1.000
_cell.length_c   1.000
_cell.angle_alpha   90.00
_cell.angle_beta   90.00
_cell.angle_gamma   90.00
#
_symmetry.space_group_name_H-M   'P 1'
#
loop_
_entity.id
_entity.type
_entity.pdbx_description
1 polymer ?
#
loop_
_entity_poly.entity_id
_entity_poly.type
_entity_poly.pdbx_seq_one_letter_code
_entity_poly.pdbx_strand_id
1 'polypeptide(L)'
;MKNLKISFFIAGFLIGFLLVGPIKAQKVNTLPDSLYSAILKETRKMGVILPQNYKAGNTNKYDVLYILDGEWNTNLAIQLYGFMEYARYIPSNMILVSVPNLYQKDLNLRDRDFTPSAVKDGSVSGGAANFLAFFKNELIPYINQKYPTKKENNTLYGTSLGGLFTVYAFLQEPTLFKSYLTVEPSLWWDNGYVNKMAAQKLPTMAGINNTLWLSVRDGRDYHDMGVAALDSVLQQKAPAGLLWQVAQYPDETHFSTIWKGVYDGLRFSYTGHLHEGNILLKPRNGLVVPGKPFTVECANFFTNTQFRYTTNGQEPTLASATLKKENNFNVSETTTITVKSFSPRQEYTRILRGNFKISAALAAVPKPKAVQPGGLRYTYYAGNYQKWPDLKKLKPVQSGLAGKDFNGNNFQNSGGFACLVEGFLEVPEEGYYIFQMADDSTSRVYLGKELIMGQNNVAGTGQSYLLPLQKGFYPIRVEYLQKPGGPRLSPIWWKPAHQADTMIPLELLYSRTKT
;
A
#
# COMPACT_ATOMS: atom_id res chain seq x y z
N MET A 1 -65.67 -41.66 -9.34
CA MET A 1 -66.02 -40.34 -8.78
C MET A 1 -65.46 -40.24 -7.37
N LYS A 2 -64.80 -39.11 -7.10
CA LYS A 2 -64.54 -38.46 -5.80
C LYS A 2 -63.41 -38.99 -4.89
N ASN A 3 -62.32 -38.21 -4.98
CA ASN A 3 -61.70 -37.45 -3.88
C ASN A 3 -60.53 -38.07 -3.08
N LEU A 4 -59.33 -37.81 -3.60
CA LEU A 4 -58.24 -37.01 -3.00
C LEU A 4 -58.19 -36.92 -1.46
N LYS A 5 -57.10 -37.46 -0.87
CA LYS A 5 -56.38 -36.78 0.23
C LYS A 5 -54.86 -36.98 0.07
N ILE A 6 -54.20 -35.82 0.06
CA ILE A 6 -52.76 -35.60 0.05
C ILE A 6 -52.18 -35.98 1.41
N SER A 7 -51.00 -36.59 1.42
CA SER A 7 -50.10 -36.59 2.58
C SER A 7 -48.66 -36.48 2.10
N PHE A 8 -48.15 -35.25 2.12
CA PHE A 8 -46.72 -34.95 2.02
C PHE A 8 -46.05 -35.36 3.33
N PHE A 9 -45.09 -36.27 3.26
CA PHE A 9 -44.21 -36.56 4.39
C PHE A 9 -43.12 -35.48 4.47
N ILE A 10 -43.12 -34.76 5.59
CA ILE A 10 -42.08 -33.83 6.03
C ILE A 10 -41.00 -34.64 6.76
N ALA A 11 -39.74 -34.61 6.28
CA ALA A 11 -38.52 -34.86 7.06
C ALA A 11 -37.29 -34.59 6.17
N GLY A 12 -36.26 -33.82 6.54
CA GLY A 12 -36.01 -33.06 7.75
C GLY A 12 -35.11 -31.87 7.40
N PHE A 13 -35.49 -30.71 7.95
CA PHE A 13 -34.68 -29.50 7.95
C PHE A 13 -33.60 -29.70 9.03
N LEU A 14 -32.35 -29.89 8.61
CA LEU A 14 -31.20 -29.81 9.51
C LEU A 14 -31.02 -28.34 9.90
N ILE A 15 -31.71 -27.93 10.97
CA ILE A 15 -31.45 -26.67 11.67
C ILE A 15 -30.06 -26.79 12.27
N GLY A 16 -29.06 -26.32 11.51
CA GLY A 16 -27.76 -25.99 12.08
C GLY A 16 -27.99 -24.93 13.14
N PHE A 17 -27.81 -25.31 14.40
CA PHE A 17 -27.65 -24.38 15.51
C PHE A 17 -26.50 -23.44 15.15
N LEU A 18 -26.83 -22.27 14.60
CA LEU A 18 -25.97 -21.10 14.65
C LEU A 18 -25.78 -20.82 16.14
N LEU A 19 -24.59 -21.17 16.64
CA LEU A 19 -24.06 -20.60 17.88
C LEU A 19 -23.92 -19.10 17.63
N VAL A 20 -25.02 -18.36 17.80
CA VAL A 20 -25.00 -16.92 17.95
C VAL A 20 -24.45 -16.66 19.35
N GLY A 21 -23.13 -16.78 19.49
CA GLY A 21 -22.47 -16.19 20.65
C GLY A 21 -22.89 -14.72 20.71
N PRO A 22 -23.20 -14.17 21.90
CA PRO A 22 -23.52 -12.76 21.99
C PRO A 22 -22.34 -11.98 21.41
N ILE A 23 -22.54 -11.40 20.23
CA ILE A 23 -21.66 -10.36 19.69
C ILE A 23 -21.85 -9.21 20.66
N LYS A 24 -20.99 -9.16 21.69
CA LYS A 24 -20.86 -7.96 22.49
C LYS A 24 -20.33 -6.91 21.52
N ALA A 25 -21.21 -6.03 21.05
CA ALA A 25 -20.79 -4.80 20.42
C ALA A 25 -19.82 -4.13 21.40
N GLN A 26 -18.52 -4.18 21.08
CA GLN A 26 -17.50 -3.60 21.93
C GLN A 26 -17.70 -2.09 21.83
N LYS A 27 -18.28 -1.50 22.88
CA LYS A 27 -18.51 -0.07 22.95
C LYS A 27 -17.15 0.60 22.80
N VAL A 28 -16.96 1.36 21.71
CA VAL A 28 -15.72 2.11 21.52
C VAL A 28 -15.68 3.16 22.63
N ASN A 29 -14.76 2.99 23.57
CA ASN A 29 -14.64 3.87 24.72
C ASN A 29 -13.90 5.14 24.28
N THR A 30 -14.67 6.21 24.06
CA THR A 30 -14.11 7.55 23.95
C THR A 30 -13.71 8.01 25.35
N LEU A 31 -12.43 8.31 25.56
CA LEU A 31 -11.90 8.85 26.81
C LEU A 31 -12.20 10.36 26.84
N PRO A 32 -13.10 10.85 27.70
CA PRO A 32 -13.34 12.28 27.82
C PRO A 32 -12.12 12.98 28.42
N ASP A 33 -11.81 14.17 27.90
CA ASP A 33 -10.70 15.00 28.35
C ASP A 33 -11.03 16.49 28.14
N SER A 34 -10.23 17.38 28.71
CA SER A 34 -10.39 18.81 28.51
C SER A 34 -9.08 19.57 28.68
N LEU A 35 -9.02 20.74 28.06
CA LEU A 35 -7.87 21.65 28.14
C LEU A 35 -8.38 23.08 28.27
N TYR A 36 -7.90 23.80 29.27
CA TYR A 36 -8.08 25.25 29.31
C TYR A 36 -7.17 25.90 28.27
N SER A 37 -7.77 26.64 27.33
CA SER A 37 -7.06 27.39 26.30
C SER A 37 -6.80 28.81 26.79
N ALA A 38 -5.53 29.18 26.93
CA ALA A 38 -5.13 30.55 27.18
C ALA A 38 -5.34 31.43 25.94
N ILE A 39 -5.39 30.85 24.74
CA ILE A 39 -5.66 31.57 23.48
C ILE A 39 -7.15 31.92 23.35
N LEU A 40 -8.03 30.93 23.54
CA LEU A 40 -9.48 31.08 23.40
C LEU A 40 -10.15 31.59 24.69
N LYS A 41 -9.44 31.60 25.82
CA LYS A 41 -9.92 32.00 27.16
C LYS A 41 -11.10 31.16 27.65
N GLU A 42 -11.10 29.88 27.33
CA GLU A 42 -12.18 28.94 27.63
C GLU A 42 -11.65 27.51 27.78
N THR A 43 -12.43 26.66 28.46
CA THR A 43 -12.10 25.22 28.52
C THR A 43 -12.68 24.51 27.31
N ARG A 44 -11.83 23.88 26.50
CA ARG A 44 -12.22 23.04 25.38
C ARG A 44 -12.30 21.59 25.83
N LYS A 45 -13.48 20.98 25.67
CA LYS A 45 -13.67 19.54 25.82
C LYS A 45 -13.08 18.83 24.60
N MET A 46 -12.65 17.58 24.79
CA MET A 46 -12.24 16.69 23.71
C MET A 46 -12.53 15.23 24.09
N GLY A 47 -12.56 14.36 23.08
CA GLY A 47 -12.61 12.92 23.27
C GLY A 47 -11.40 12.26 22.64
N VAL A 48 -10.73 11.36 23.35
CA VAL A 48 -9.60 10.60 22.82
C VAL A 48 -10.01 9.14 22.62
N ILE A 49 -9.82 8.63 21.41
CA ILE A 49 -10.08 7.24 21.06
C ILE A 49 -8.74 6.59 20.72
N LEU A 50 -8.39 5.56 21.47
CA LEU A 50 -7.15 4.82 21.31
C LEU A 50 -7.40 3.57 20.46
N PRO A 51 -6.46 3.18 19.57
CA PRO A 51 -6.61 1.98 18.76
C PRO A 51 -6.54 0.73 19.64
N GLN A 52 -7.11 -0.38 19.17
CA GLN A 52 -7.22 -1.61 19.96
C GLN A 52 -5.86 -2.16 20.42
N ASN A 53 -4.81 -1.91 19.64
CA ASN A 53 -3.45 -2.35 19.93
C ASN A 53 -2.67 -1.40 20.87
N TYR A 54 -3.32 -0.32 21.36
CA TYR A 54 -2.71 0.61 22.30
C TYR A 54 -2.37 -0.09 23.62
N LYS A 55 -1.12 0.07 24.07
CA LYS A 55 -0.66 -0.41 25.37
C LYS A 55 0.18 0.69 26.02
N ALA A 56 -0.24 1.12 27.21
CA ALA A 56 0.52 2.09 27.99
C ALA A 56 1.95 1.56 28.22
N GLY A 57 2.95 2.43 28.04
CA GLY A 57 4.37 2.08 28.19
C GLY A 57 5.01 1.35 27.01
N ASN A 58 4.28 1.06 25.92
CA ASN A 58 4.90 0.55 24.70
C ASN A 58 5.68 1.66 23.95
N THR A 59 6.57 1.26 23.03
CA THR A 59 7.36 2.17 22.20
C THR A 59 6.68 2.52 20.87
N ASN A 60 5.46 2.03 20.62
CA ASN A 60 4.75 2.28 19.37
C ASN A 60 4.37 3.75 19.27
N LYS A 61 4.52 4.31 18.06
CA LYS A 61 4.15 5.69 17.77
C LYS A 61 2.91 5.72 16.88
N TYR A 62 1.97 6.60 17.21
CA TYR A 62 0.64 6.66 16.60
C TYR A 62 0.45 7.93 15.76
N ASP A 63 -0.11 7.79 14.55
CA ASP A 63 -0.64 8.94 13.80
C ASP A 63 -1.86 9.50 14.55
N VAL A 64 -2.22 10.76 14.31
CA VAL A 64 -3.35 11.40 15.01
C VAL A 64 -4.34 12.00 14.02
N LEU A 65 -5.62 11.62 14.10
CA LEU A 65 -6.71 12.22 13.35
C LEU A 65 -7.52 13.15 14.25
N TYR A 66 -7.42 14.45 14.01
CA TYR A 66 -8.23 15.47 14.67
C TYR A 66 -9.54 15.67 13.90
N ILE A 67 -10.66 15.54 14.60
CA ILE A 67 -12.01 15.52 14.04
C ILE A 67 -12.75 16.76 14.54
N LEU A 68 -13.00 17.72 13.65
CA LEU A 68 -13.83 18.89 13.92
C LEU A 68 -15.31 18.52 13.97
N ASP A 69 -16.11 19.36 14.64
CA ASP A 69 -17.50 19.04 15.01
C ASP A 69 -17.57 17.66 15.66
N GLY A 70 -16.73 17.46 16.68
CA GLY A 70 -16.53 16.16 17.31
C GLY A 70 -17.84 15.49 17.73
N GLU A 71 -18.80 16.25 18.24
CA GLU A 71 -20.12 15.76 18.63
C GLU A 71 -20.96 15.20 17.48
N TRP A 72 -20.70 15.61 16.23
CA TRP A 72 -21.43 15.18 15.04
C TRP A 72 -20.67 14.10 14.25
N ASN A 73 -19.34 14.24 14.13
CA ASN A 73 -18.55 13.45 13.17
C ASN A 73 -17.82 12.24 13.77
N THR A 74 -17.62 12.21 15.10
CA THR A 74 -16.69 11.24 15.72
C THR A 74 -17.15 9.79 15.58
N ASN A 75 -18.44 9.51 15.79
CA ASN A 75 -18.94 8.14 15.74
C ASN A 75 -18.79 7.53 14.33
N LEU A 76 -19.06 8.32 13.29
CA LEU A 76 -18.84 7.92 11.90
C LEU A 76 -17.36 7.66 11.64
N ALA A 77 -16.47 8.56 12.07
CA ALA A 77 -15.03 8.42 11.89
C ALA A 77 -14.48 7.15 12.57
N ILE A 78 -14.98 6.80 13.76
CA ILE A 78 -14.63 5.54 14.45
C ILE A 78 -15.02 4.32 13.62
N GLN A 79 -16.24 4.30 13.06
CA GLN A 79 -16.72 3.17 12.26
C GLN A 79 -15.93 3.00 10.97
N LEU A 80 -15.65 4.10 10.28
CA LEU A 80 -14.82 4.10 9.07
C LEU A 80 -13.40 3.68 9.39
N TYR A 81 -12.81 4.18 10.49
CA TYR A 81 -11.49 3.75 10.94
C TYR A 81 -11.42 2.24 11.16
N GLY A 82 -12.36 1.67 11.93
CA GLY A 82 -12.37 0.23 12.20
C GLY A 82 -12.52 -0.63 10.93
N PHE A 83 -13.39 -0.21 10.00
CA PHE A 83 -13.54 -0.91 8.71
C PHE A 83 -12.26 -0.81 7.87
N MET A 84 -11.69 0.39 7.75
CA MET A 84 -10.51 0.63 6.91
C MET A 84 -9.24 0.01 7.48
N GLU A 85 -9.13 -0.07 8.82
CA GLU A 85 -8.09 -0.84 9.51
C GLU A 85 -8.21 -2.33 9.17
N TYR A 86 -9.41 -2.90 9.31
CA TYR A 86 -9.69 -4.30 8.96
C TYR A 86 -9.37 -4.58 7.49
N ALA A 87 -9.78 -3.68 6.59
CA ALA A 87 -9.51 -3.75 5.16
C ALA A 87 -8.05 -3.38 4.79
N ARG A 88 -7.23 -2.96 5.78
CA ARG A 88 -5.82 -2.57 5.63
C ARG A 88 -5.59 -1.39 4.66
N TYR A 89 -6.55 -0.49 4.52
CA TYR A 89 -6.40 0.73 3.72
C TYR A 89 -5.66 1.84 4.47
N ILE A 90 -5.65 1.79 5.80
CA ILE A 90 -5.01 2.76 6.69
C ILE A 90 -4.31 2.03 7.85
N PRO A 91 -3.34 2.65 8.54
CA PRO A 91 -2.61 1.98 9.61
C PRO A 91 -3.47 1.70 10.85
N SER A 92 -3.15 0.60 11.54
CA SER A 92 -3.73 0.24 12.85
C SER A 92 -3.19 1.06 14.03
N ASN A 93 -2.24 1.96 13.78
CA ASN A 93 -1.62 2.82 14.80
C ASN A 93 -2.11 4.26 14.66
N MET A 94 -3.41 4.50 14.83
CA MET A 94 -3.99 5.85 14.81
C MET A 94 -4.75 6.16 16.10
N ILE A 95 -4.50 7.34 16.67
CA ILE A 95 -5.31 7.93 17.74
C ILE A 95 -6.29 8.91 17.10
N LEU A 96 -7.57 8.82 17.46
CA LEU A 96 -8.59 9.77 17.01
C LEU A 96 -8.85 10.77 18.14
N VAL A 97 -8.83 12.06 17.83
CA VAL A 97 -9.08 13.16 18.75
C VAL A 97 -10.32 13.91 18.29
N SER A 98 -11.42 13.70 18.99
CA SER A 98 -12.69 14.41 18.83
C SER A 98 -12.59 15.81 19.39
N VAL A 99 -12.84 16.83 18.57
CA VAL A 99 -12.81 18.25 18.96
C VAL A 99 -14.23 18.82 18.82
N PRO A 100 -15.06 18.74 19.87
CA PRO A 100 -16.41 19.26 19.83
C PRO A 100 -16.47 20.79 19.80
N ASN A 101 -17.58 21.31 19.32
CA ASN A 101 -17.87 22.74 19.39
C ASN A 101 -18.13 23.18 20.84
N LEU A 102 -17.90 24.47 21.11
CA LEU A 102 -18.32 25.08 22.36
C LEU A 102 -19.68 25.74 22.18
N TYR A 103 -20.56 25.51 23.15
CA TYR A 103 -21.88 26.14 23.22
C TYR A 103 -21.90 27.13 24.39
N GLN A 104 -22.28 28.37 24.12
CA GLN A 104 -22.45 29.40 25.14
C GLN A 104 -23.85 30.01 25.03
N LYS A 105 -24.68 29.88 26.07
CA LYS A 105 -26.07 30.36 26.07
C LYS A 105 -26.84 29.90 24.82
N ASP A 106 -26.77 28.60 24.55
CA ASP A 106 -27.36 27.92 23.37
C ASP A 106 -26.81 28.33 21.99
N LEU A 107 -25.90 29.31 21.93
CA LEU A 107 -25.18 29.65 20.71
C LEU A 107 -24.03 28.68 20.46
N ASN A 108 -24.01 28.07 19.27
CA ASN A 108 -22.88 27.30 18.80
C ASN A 108 -21.76 28.24 18.32
N LEU A 109 -20.59 28.18 18.95
CA LEU A 109 -19.43 29.01 18.59
C LEU A 109 -18.61 28.45 17.42
N ARG A 110 -19.11 27.43 16.72
CA ARG A 110 -18.56 26.93 15.46
C ARG A 110 -18.31 28.05 14.45
N ASP A 111 -19.26 28.98 14.31
CA ASP A 111 -19.14 30.09 13.35
C ASP A 111 -17.99 31.01 13.72
N ARG A 112 -17.71 31.21 15.02
CA ARG A 112 -16.51 31.91 15.49
C ARG A 112 -15.26 31.13 15.13
N ASP A 113 -15.22 29.87 15.54
CA ASP A 113 -14.00 29.06 15.48
C ASP A 113 -13.57 28.72 14.04
N PHE A 114 -14.52 28.55 13.12
CA PHE A 114 -14.23 28.00 11.80
C PHE A 114 -14.20 29.02 10.67
N THR A 115 -14.66 30.25 10.89
CA THR A 115 -14.69 31.26 9.84
C THR A 115 -13.47 32.19 9.90
N PRO A 116 -12.76 32.38 8.77
CA PRO A 116 -11.51 33.14 8.73
C PRO A 116 -11.68 34.66 8.67
N SER A 117 -12.89 35.13 8.37
CA SER A 117 -13.25 36.54 8.30
C SER A 117 -14.62 36.76 8.93
N ALA A 118 -14.80 37.95 9.51
CA ALA A 118 -16.09 38.38 10.01
C ALA A 118 -16.98 38.84 8.85
N VAL A 119 -18.25 38.43 8.84
CA VAL A 119 -19.24 38.87 7.86
C VAL A 119 -20.38 39.61 8.55
N LYS A 120 -21.03 40.53 7.83
CA LYS A 120 -22.04 41.45 8.38
C LYS A 120 -23.17 40.73 9.13
N ASP A 121 -23.63 39.59 8.61
CA ASP A 121 -24.72 38.80 9.19
C ASP A 121 -24.24 37.66 10.12
N GLY A 122 -22.92 37.55 10.35
CA GLY A 122 -22.29 36.51 11.16
C GLY A 122 -21.85 37.04 12.53
N SER A 123 -22.79 37.09 13.48
CA SER A 123 -22.65 37.76 14.79
C SER A 123 -21.40 37.41 15.60
N VAL A 124 -20.82 36.22 15.43
CA VAL A 124 -19.60 35.77 16.14
C VAL A 124 -18.47 35.34 15.20
N SER A 125 -18.59 35.55 13.89
CA SER A 125 -17.64 35.08 12.88
C SER A 125 -16.25 35.73 12.95
N GLY A 126 -15.23 35.09 12.34
CA GLY A 126 -13.88 35.64 12.15
C GLY A 126 -12.80 35.15 13.13
N GLY A 127 -13.07 34.10 13.92
CA GLY A 127 -12.17 33.60 14.96
C GLY A 127 -11.19 32.50 14.54
N ALA A 128 -11.16 32.07 13.27
CA ALA A 128 -10.33 30.94 12.84
C ALA A 128 -8.83 31.09 13.13
N ALA A 129 -8.28 32.31 13.11
CA ALA A 129 -6.88 32.54 13.45
C ALA A 129 -6.55 32.11 14.90
N ASN A 130 -7.42 32.46 15.85
CA ASN A 130 -7.27 32.07 17.25
C ASN A 130 -7.49 30.57 17.45
N PHE A 131 -8.46 30.00 16.74
CA PHE A 131 -8.73 28.57 16.82
C PHE A 131 -7.58 27.72 16.23
N LEU A 132 -6.97 28.17 15.12
CA LEU A 132 -5.75 27.56 14.58
C LEU A 132 -4.56 27.69 15.53
N ALA A 133 -4.40 28.85 16.18
CA ALA A 133 -3.37 29.06 17.19
C ALA A 133 -3.56 28.13 18.41
N PHE A 134 -4.79 27.89 18.85
CA PHE A 134 -5.12 26.87 19.87
C PHE A 134 -4.66 25.48 19.43
N PHE A 135 -4.94 25.06 18.19
CA PHE A 135 -4.45 23.78 17.66
C PHE A 135 -2.92 23.68 17.72
N LYS A 136 -2.24 24.68 17.18
CA LYS A 136 -0.78 24.70 17.04
C LYS A 136 -0.05 24.76 18.37
N ASN A 137 -0.50 25.63 19.27
CA ASN A 137 0.26 26.00 20.47
C ASN A 137 -0.23 25.30 21.75
N GLU A 138 -1.44 24.74 21.75
CA GLU A 138 -2.04 24.17 22.96
C GLU A 138 -2.50 22.72 22.76
N LEU A 139 -3.44 22.46 21.85
CA LEU A 139 -4.05 21.14 21.69
C LEU A 139 -3.07 20.06 21.19
N ILE A 140 -2.37 20.31 20.08
CA ILE A 140 -1.42 19.33 19.52
C ILE A 140 -0.28 19.06 20.52
N PRO A 141 0.37 20.07 21.15
CA PRO A 141 1.34 19.84 22.21
C PRO A 141 0.79 19.01 23.39
N TYR A 142 -0.44 19.29 23.85
CA TYR A 142 -1.07 18.55 24.94
C TYR A 142 -1.25 17.06 24.59
N ILE A 143 -1.77 16.75 23.40
CA ILE A 143 -1.95 15.36 22.94
C ILE A 143 -0.60 14.65 22.78
N ASN A 144 0.40 15.34 22.23
CA ASN A 144 1.75 14.80 22.05
C ASN A 144 2.48 14.54 23.37
N GLN A 145 2.14 15.25 24.45
CA GLN A 145 2.69 15.02 25.78
C GLN A 145 2.04 13.80 26.44
N LYS A 146 0.72 13.65 26.27
CA LYS A 146 -0.07 12.61 26.94
C LYS A 146 0.02 11.25 26.25
N TYR A 147 0.23 11.23 24.93
CA TYR A 147 0.25 10.01 24.13
C TYR A 147 1.50 9.90 23.25
N PRO A 148 1.99 8.68 22.94
CA PRO A 148 3.17 8.48 22.11
C PRO A 148 2.84 8.71 20.62
N THR A 149 2.64 9.96 20.21
CA THR A 149 2.25 10.32 18.84
C THR A 149 3.46 10.44 17.90
N LYS A 150 3.21 10.29 16.60
CA LYS A 150 4.07 10.71 15.48
C LYS A 150 3.69 12.15 15.13
N LYS A 151 4.41 13.12 15.68
CA LYS A 151 4.04 14.56 15.66
C LYS A 151 3.90 15.11 14.23
N GLU A 152 4.68 14.57 13.30
CA GLU A 152 4.73 14.90 11.89
C GLU A 152 3.59 14.32 11.05
N ASN A 153 2.75 13.46 11.66
CA ASN A 153 1.78 12.64 10.96
C ASN A 153 0.31 12.98 11.27
N ASN A 154 0.04 14.15 11.85
CA ASN A 154 -1.31 14.62 12.17
C ASN A 154 -2.18 14.78 10.91
N THR A 155 -3.48 14.46 11.02
CA THR A 155 -4.51 14.70 10.01
C THR A 155 -5.60 15.58 10.61
N LEU A 156 -6.04 16.61 9.87
CA LEU A 156 -7.19 17.43 10.23
C LEU A 156 -8.37 17.10 9.32
N TYR A 157 -9.52 16.79 9.92
CA TYR A 157 -10.76 16.52 9.21
C TYR A 157 -11.86 17.51 9.63
N GLY A 158 -12.51 18.13 8.64
CA GLY A 158 -13.72 18.92 8.85
C GLY A 158 -14.70 18.88 7.69
N THR A 159 -15.97 19.11 8.01
CA THR A 159 -17.10 19.16 7.06
C THR A 159 -17.69 20.57 7.01
N SER A 160 -18.21 21.08 5.89
CA SER A 160 -18.92 22.38 5.85
C SER A 160 -18.00 23.53 6.34
N LEU A 161 -18.39 24.34 7.34
CA LEU A 161 -17.50 25.34 7.95
C LEU A 161 -16.22 24.72 8.54
N GLY A 162 -16.27 23.50 9.10
CA GLY A 162 -15.07 22.79 9.52
C GLY A 162 -14.14 22.48 8.35
N GLY A 163 -14.71 22.23 7.16
CA GLY A 163 -13.96 22.09 5.91
C GLY A 163 -13.34 23.42 5.47
N LEU A 164 -14.08 24.53 5.57
CA LEU A 164 -13.56 25.89 5.36
C LEU A 164 -12.37 26.17 6.27
N PHE A 165 -12.50 25.89 7.57
CA PHE A 165 -11.40 26.01 8.54
C PHE A 165 -10.22 25.13 8.18
N THR A 166 -10.47 23.90 7.74
CA THR A 166 -9.41 22.95 7.37
C THR A 166 -8.60 23.46 6.17
N VAL A 167 -9.25 24.03 5.15
CA VAL A 167 -8.53 24.69 4.03
C VAL A 167 -7.79 25.93 4.51
N TYR A 168 -8.40 26.76 5.36
CA TYR A 168 -7.73 27.91 5.96
C TYR A 168 -6.48 27.51 6.75
N ALA A 169 -6.57 26.47 7.58
CA ALA A 169 -5.45 25.91 8.34
C ALA A 169 -4.32 25.45 7.44
N PHE A 170 -4.63 24.74 6.34
CA PHE A 170 -3.66 24.37 5.33
C PHE A 170 -2.95 25.59 4.73
N LEU A 171 -3.68 26.64 4.40
CA LEU A 171 -3.11 27.84 3.80
C LEU A 171 -2.26 28.66 4.78
N GLN A 172 -2.58 28.64 6.07
CA GLN A 172 -1.84 29.39 7.08
C GLN A 172 -0.64 28.63 7.64
N GLU A 173 -0.81 27.33 7.89
CA GLU A 173 0.16 26.49 8.59
C GLU A 173 0.36 25.16 7.84
N PRO A 174 0.84 25.17 6.58
CA PRO A 174 0.80 24.00 5.69
C PRO A 174 1.54 22.78 6.24
N THR A 175 2.50 22.95 7.13
CA THR A 175 3.28 21.87 7.75
C THR A 175 2.76 21.40 9.11
N LEU A 176 1.70 22.01 9.65
CA LEU A 176 1.14 21.64 10.96
C LEU A 176 0.47 20.26 10.92
N PHE A 177 -0.20 19.95 9.81
CA PHE A 177 -0.78 18.63 9.54
C PHE A 177 -0.15 18.04 8.28
N LYS A 178 0.01 16.71 8.30
CA LYS A 178 0.42 15.91 7.13
C LYS A 178 -0.69 15.79 6.10
N SER A 179 -1.94 15.81 6.56
CA SER A 179 -3.11 15.62 5.71
C SER A 179 -4.25 16.52 6.14
N TYR A 180 -4.87 17.17 5.16
CA TYR A 180 -6.05 18.00 5.31
C TYR A 180 -7.20 17.35 4.54
N LEU A 181 -8.21 16.88 5.25
CA LEU A 181 -9.36 16.19 4.69
C LEU A 181 -10.60 17.06 4.85
N THR A 182 -11.19 17.47 3.73
CA THR A 182 -12.38 18.30 3.72
C THR A 182 -13.53 17.62 2.99
N VAL A 183 -14.72 17.73 3.59
CA VAL A 183 -15.98 17.28 2.97
C VAL A 183 -16.94 18.45 2.89
N GLU A 184 -17.44 18.74 1.70
CA GLU A 184 -18.34 19.86 1.43
C GLU A 184 -17.84 21.18 2.04
N PRO A 185 -16.58 21.62 1.80
CA PRO A 185 -16.05 22.81 2.45
C PRO A 185 -16.81 24.05 1.96
N SER A 186 -17.27 24.90 2.89
CA SER A 186 -18.05 26.13 2.61
C SER A 186 -17.17 27.27 2.07
N LEU A 187 -16.50 27.04 0.93
CA LEU A 187 -15.53 27.96 0.33
C LEU A 187 -16.17 29.19 -0.32
N TRP A 188 -17.50 29.25 -0.42
CA TRP A 188 -18.24 30.47 -0.79
C TRP A 188 -18.13 31.59 0.25
N TRP A 189 -17.74 31.26 1.49
CA TRP A 189 -17.68 32.19 2.61
C TRP A 189 -16.96 33.50 2.26
N ASP A 190 -17.59 34.61 2.64
CA ASP A 190 -17.08 35.97 2.44
C ASP A 190 -16.59 36.20 1.00
N ASN A 191 -17.48 35.87 0.05
CA ASN A 191 -17.25 36.00 -1.38
C ASN A 191 -15.95 35.29 -1.83
N GLY A 192 -15.77 34.04 -1.40
CA GLY A 192 -14.61 33.22 -1.77
C GLY A 192 -13.30 33.65 -1.12
N TYR A 193 -13.33 34.15 0.13
CA TYR A 193 -12.15 34.68 0.81
C TYR A 193 -10.97 33.71 0.83
N VAL A 194 -11.22 32.43 1.18
CA VAL A 194 -10.19 31.38 1.23
C VAL A 194 -9.65 31.05 -0.17
N ASN A 195 -10.48 31.11 -1.21
CA ASN A 195 -10.03 30.86 -2.59
C ASN A 195 -9.07 31.96 -3.06
N LYS A 196 -9.36 33.22 -2.73
CA LYS A 196 -8.48 34.37 -3.00
C LYS A 196 -7.16 34.24 -2.25
N MET A 197 -7.20 33.80 -0.99
CA MET A 197 -5.99 33.51 -0.20
C MET A 197 -5.16 32.38 -0.83
N ALA A 198 -5.78 31.29 -1.27
CA ALA A 198 -5.09 30.17 -1.90
C ALA A 198 -4.29 30.61 -3.14
N ALA A 199 -4.88 31.48 -3.97
CA ALA A 199 -4.24 32.00 -5.17
C ALA A 199 -2.96 32.82 -4.89
N GLN A 200 -2.83 33.39 -3.69
CA GLN A 200 -1.65 34.13 -3.25
C GLN A 200 -0.64 33.22 -2.55
N LYS A 201 -1.11 32.29 -1.73
CA LYS A 201 -0.23 31.50 -0.84
C LYS A 201 0.35 30.25 -1.48
N LEU A 202 -0.40 29.51 -2.30
CA LEU A 202 0.07 28.24 -2.88
C LEU A 202 1.43 28.35 -3.60
N PRO A 203 1.70 29.41 -4.41
CA PRO A 203 3.01 29.57 -5.05
C PRO A 203 4.19 29.75 -4.07
N THR A 204 3.92 30.18 -2.84
CA THR A 204 4.95 30.43 -1.81
C THR A 204 5.30 29.18 -1.00
N MET A 205 4.53 28.09 -1.15
CA MET A 205 4.68 26.87 -0.37
C MET A 205 5.70 25.89 -0.98
N ALA A 206 6.91 26.38 -1.24
CA ALA A 206 7.98 25.52 -1.74
C ALA A 206 8.36 24.44 -0.71
N GLY A 207 8.55 23.20 -1.18
CA GLY A 207 9.06 22.10 -0.35
C GLY A 207 8.04 21.46 0.61
N ILE A 208 6.76 21.83 0.58
CA ILE A 208 5.74 21.13 1.37
C ILE A 208 5.60 19.68 0.89
N ASN A 209 5.23 18.80 1.81
CA ASN A 209 4.99 17.39 1.51
C ASN A 209 3.82 16.88 2.36
N ASN A 210 2.61 17.10 1.87
CA ASN A 210 1.35 16.88 2.56
C ASN A 210 0.23 16.51 1.56
N THR A 211 -0.92 16.09 2.09
CA THR A 211 -2.13 15.85 1.29
C THR A 211 -3.21 16.91 1.51
N LEU A 212 -3.94 17.25 0.45
CA LEU A 212 -5.19 18.01 0.52
C LEU A 212 -6.29 17.26 -0.23
N TRP A 213 -7.29 16.79 0.50
CA TRP A 213 -8.48 16.18 -0.06
C TRP A 213 -9.68 17.12 0.03
N LEU A 214 -10.36 17.30 -1.09
CA LEU A 214 -11.65 17.98 -1.15
C LEU A 214 -12.68 17.03 -1.75
N SER A 215 -13.80 16.85 -1.07
CA SER A 215 -14.96 16.20 -1.68
C SER A 215 -16.19 17.07 -1.62
N VAL A 216 -17.02 17.00 -2.65
CA VAL A 216 -18.22 17.82 -2.81
C VAL A 216 -19.21 17.11 -3.72
N ARG A 217 -20.49 17.47 -3.66
CA ARG A 217 -21.49 17.10 -4.64
C ARG A 217 -21.13 17.64 -6.02
N ASP A 218 -21.51 16.89 -7.05
CA ASP A 218 -21.25 17.27 -8.43
C ASP A 218 -22.23 18.38 -8.91
N GLY A 219 -22.09 18.76 -10.18
CA GLY A 219 -23.01 19.71 -10.82
C GLY A 219 -22.91 21.12 -10.24
N ARG A 220 -24.05 21.74 -9.90
CA ARG A 220 -24.10 23.12 -9.43
C ARG A 220 -23.48 23.30 -8.05
N ASP A 221 -23.67 22.32 -7.16
CA ASP A 221 -23.16 22.36 -5.78
C ASP A 221 -21.62 22.50 -5.77
N TYR A 222 -20.92 21.94 -6.75
CA TYR A 222 -19.48 22.11 -6.94
C TYR A 222 -19.05 23.60 -7.04
N HIS A 223 -19.87 24.40 -7.72
CA HIS A 223 -19.66 25.84 -7.89
C HIS A 223 -20.19 26.64 -6.70
N ASP A 224 -21.40 26.33 -6.24
CA ASP A 224 -22.07 27.04 -5.15
C ASP A 224 -21.32 26.87 -3.82
N MET A 225 -20.68 25.72 -3.61
CA MET A 225 -19.81 25.49 -2.45
C MET A 225 -18.47 26.25 -2.56
N GLY A 226 -18.15 26.83 -3.72
CA GLY A 226 -16.90 27.53 -3.99
C GLY A 226 -15.71 26.59 -4.29
N VAL A 227 -15.93 25.28 -4.42
CA VAL A 227 -14.86 24.30 -4.65
C VAL A 227 -14.29 24.42 -6.06
N ALA A 228 -15.12 24.71 -7.05
CA ALA A 228 -14.67 24.94 -8.43
C ALA A 228 -13.60 26.04 -8.57
N ALA A 229 -13.73 27.11 -7.79
CA ALA A 229 -12.75 28.18 -7.79
C ALA A 229 -11.41 27.74 -7.17
N LEU A 230 -11.44 26.96 -6.08
CA LEU A 230 -10.22 26.43 -5.48
C LEU A 230 -9.55 25.37 -6.35
N ASP A 231 -10.32 24.48 -6.99
CA ASP A 231 -9.78 23.49 -7.93
C ASP A 231 -9.02 24.18 -9.06
N SER A 232 -9.63 25.19 -9.69
CA SER A 232 -8.97 25.98 -10.74
C SER A 232 -7.64 26.61 -10.26
N VAL A 233 -7.61 27.10 -9.02
CA VAL A 233 -6.40 27.64 -8.41
C VAL A 233 -5.36 26.53 -8.16
N LEU A 234 -5.75 25.37 -7.65
CA LEU A 234 -4.86 24.23 -7.41
C LEU A 234 -4.24 23.71 -8.71
N GLN A 235 -5.04 23.56 -9.77
CA GLN A 235 -4.54 23.15 -11.09
C GLN A 235 -3.44 24.08 -11.62
N GLN A 236 -3.54 25.38 -11.36
CA GLN A 236 -2.59 26.38 -11.86
C GLN A 236 -1.39 26.61 -10.94
N LYS A 237 -1.58 26.46 -9.62
CA LYS A 237 -0.65 27.01 -8.62
C LYS A 237 -0.23 26.03 -7.53
N ALA A 238 -0.75 24.80 -7.50
CA ALA A 238 -0.34 23.83 -6.49
C ALA A 238 1.17 23.56 -6.56
N PRO A 239 1.89 23.62 -5.42
CA PRO A 239 3.31 23.33 -5.39
C PRO A 239 3.55 21.83 -5.63
N ALA A 240 4.70 21.48 -6.20
CA ALA A 240 4.99 20.12 -6.65
C ALA A 240 4.92 19.04 -5.54
N GLY A 241 5.12 19.41 -4.27
CA GLY A 241 5.06 18.48 -3.15
C GLY A 241 3.68 18.37 -2.48
N LEU A 242 2.68 19.12 -2.96
CA LEU A 242 1.30 18.95 -2.53
C LEU A 242 0.64 17.81 -3.33
N LEU A 243 0.27 16.74 -2.64
CA LEU A 243 -0.59 15.73 -3.22
C LEU A 243 -2.06 16.09 -2.96
N TRP A 244 -2.80 16.49 -3.99
CA TRP A 244 -4.17 16.94 -3.83
C TRP A 244 -5.15 16.28 -4.79
N GLN A 245 -6.42 16.23 -4.39
CA GLN A 245 -7.51 15.73 -5.22
C GLN A 245 -8.84 16.40 -4.85
N VAL A 246 -9.64 16.69 -5.87
CA VAL A 246 -11.04 17.09 -5.77
C VAL A 246 -11.91 15.94 -6.25
N ALA A 247 -12.77 15.40 -5.38
CA ALA A 247 -13.72 14.36 -5.70
C ALA A 247 -15.14 14.93 -5.77
N GLN A 248 -15.83 14.69 -6.87
CA GLN A 248 -17.24 15.05 -7.05
C GLN A 248 -18.10 13.80 -6.93
N TYR A 249 -19.18 13.88 -6.14
CA TYR A 249 -20.08 12.77 -5.91
C TYR A 249 -21.48 13.04 -6.50
N PRO A 250 -21.87 12.32 -7.57
CA PRO A 250 -23.24 12.37 -8.07
C PRO A 250 -24.22 11.73 -7.09
N ASP A 251 -25.47 12.16 -7.16
CA ASP A 251 -26.62 11.60 -6.42
C ASP A 251 -26.46 11.58 -4.90
N GLU A 252 -25.71 12.54 -4.35
CA GLU A 252 -25.53 12.70 -2.91
C GLU A 252 -26.15 14.00 -2.39
N THR A 253 -26.47 14.02 -1.09
CA THR A 253 -26.86 15.21 -0.34
C THR A 253 -25.66 15.79 0.43
N HIS A 254 -25.79 17.03 0.92
CA HIS A 254 -24.75 17.66 1.74
C HIS A 254 -24.29 16.76 2.92
N PHE A 255 -25.21 16.00 3.52
CA PHE A 255 -24.90 15.14 4.66
C PHE A 255 -24.47 13.72 4.25
N SER A 256 -25.03 13.16 3.18
CA SER A 256 -24.68 11.79 2.78
C SER A 256 -23.26 11.70 2.17
N THR A 257 -22.75 12.78 1.57
CA THR A 257 -21.35 12.86 1.12
C THR A 257 -20.34 12.70 2.25
N ILE A 258 -20.70 12.98 3.51
CA ILE A 258 -19.78 12.89 4.66
C ILE A 258 -19.20 11.48 4.74
N TRP A 259 -20.02 10.43 4.58
CA TRP A 259 -19.55 9.05 4.64
C TRP A 259 -18.50 8.76 3.54
N LYS A 260 -18.84 9.06 2.28
CA LYS A 260 -17.96 8.79 1.12
C LYS A 260 -16.71 9.63 1.15
N GLY A 261 -16.86 10.92 1.45
CA GLY A 261 -15.76 11.88 1.53
C GLY A 261 -14.74 11.55 2.61
N VAL A 262 -15.18 11.11 3.79
CA VAL A 262 -14.25 10.66 4.84
C VAL A 262 -13.57 9.35 4.43
N TYR A 263 -14.31 8.39 3.90
CA TYR A 263 -13.76 7.10 3.46
C TYR A 263 -12.67 7.27 2.38
N ASP A 264 -13.01 7.95 1.29
CA ASP A 264 -12.09 8.18 0.18
C ASP A 264 -10.95 9.12 0.57
N GLY A 265 -11.23 10.15 1.37
CA GLY A 265 -10.24 11.12 1.83
C GLY A 265 -9.20 10.51 2.77
N LEU A 266 -9.61 9.59 3.66
CA LEU A 266 -8.67 8.85 4.49
C LEU A 266 -7.83 7.89 3.63
N ARG A 267 -8.45 7.18 2.67
CA ARG A 267 -7.71 6.31 1.75
C ARG A 267 -6.69 7.09 0.92
N PHE A 268 -7.03 8.30 0.48
CA PHE A 268 -6.13 9.20 -0.21
C PHE A 268 -5.00 9.70 0.70
N SER A 269 -5.32 10.14 1.92
CA SER A 269 -4.35 10.65 2.90
C SER A 269 -3.31 9.63 3.34
N TYR A 270 -3.69 8.35 3.32
CA TYR A 270 -2.82 7.21 3.63
C TYR A 270 -2.40 6.43 2.38
N THR A 271 -2.48 7.04 1.20
CA THR A 271 -2.03 6.42 -0.04
C THR A 271 -0.58 5.90 0.09
N GLY A 272 -0.35 4.70 -0.44
CA GLY A 272 0.91 3.98 -0.28
C GLY A 272 1.02 3.15 1.01
N HIS A 273 0.10 3.30 1.97
CA HIS A 273 -0.11 2.32 3.03
C HIS A 273 -0.64 1.04 2.37
N LEU A 274 0.29 0.23 1.90
CA LEU A 274 0.04 -0.97 1.12
C LEU A 274 0.34 -2.18 1.98
N HIS A 275 -0.48 -3.21 1.79
CA HIS A 275 -0.08 -4.56 2.15
C HIS A 275 1.11 -5.00 1.28
N GLU A 276 2.02 -5.79 1.86
CA GLU A 276 3.10 -6.48 1.14
C GLU A 276 2.52 -7.21 -0.10
N GLY A 277 3.24 -7.17 -1.24
CA GLY A 277 2.97 -8.03 -2.39
C GLY A 277 2.10 -7.52 -3.56
N ASN A 278 1.76 -6.23 -3.69
CA ASN A 278 0.66 -5.82 -4.60
C ASN A 278 1.00 -4.90 -5.79
N ILE A 279 2.28 -4.72 -6.10
CA ILE A 279 2.68 -4.26 -7.44
C ILE A 279 3.48 -5.40 -8.06
N LEU A 280 2.95 -5.93 -9.16
CA LEU A 280 3.68 -6.89 -9.98
C LEU A 280 4.61 -6.12 -10.90
N LEU A 281 5.88 -6.52 -10.99
CA LEU A 281 6.81 -6.09 -12.04
C LEU A 281 7.59 -7.32 -12.47
N LYS A 282 7.31 -7.82 -13.68
CA LYS A 282 7.77 -9.12 -14.14
C LYS A 282 8.06 -9.12 -15.65
N PRO A 283 9.22 -9.62 -16.10
CA PRO A 283 10.39 -9.99 -15.30
C PRO A 283 10.97 -8.78 -14.56
N ARG A 284 11.67 -9.01 -13.44
CA ARG A 284 12.30 -7.93 -12.66
C ARG A 284 13.77 -7.74 -13.03
N ASN A 285 14.44 -8.75 -13.56
CA ASN A 285 15.78 -8.57 -14.10
C ASN A 285 15.91 -9.39 -15.38
N GLY A 286 16.96 -9.18 -16.15
CA GLY A 286 17.20 -10.04 -17.29
C GLY A 286 18.41 -9.68 -18.14
N LEU A 287 18.78 -10.65 -18.96
CA LEU A 287 19.63 -10.47 -20.12
C LEU A 287 18.75 -10.34 -21.36
N VAL A 288 19.12 -9.45 -22.28
CA VAL A 288 18.32 -9.14 -23.47
C VAL A 288 19.21 -9.04 -24.71
N VAL A 289 18.73 -9.51 -25.85
CA VAL A 289 19.44 -9.42 -27.12
C VAL A 289 19.20 -8.03 -27.74
N PRO A 290 20.24 -7.32 -28.21
CA PRO A 290 20.08 -6.01 -28.85
C PRO A 290 19.02 -6.03 -29.95
N GLY A 291 18.10 -5.08 -29.94
CA GLY A 291 17.07 -4.93 -30.98
C GLY A 291 15.97 -6.00 -30.97
N LYS A 292 16.03 -7.00 -30.09
CA LYS A 292 14.99 -8.03 -29.95
C LYS A 292 14.02 -7.65 -28.82
N PRO A 293 12.78 -7.24 -29.14
CA PRO A 293 11.85 -6.74 -28.14
C PRO A 293 11.44 -7.83 -27.15
N PHE A 294 11.14 -7.41 -25.92
CA PHE A 294 10.50 -8.22 -24.89
C PHE A 294 9.52 -7.37 -24.09
N THR A 295 8.60 -8.04 -23.39
CA THR A 295 7.55 -7.39 -22.60
C THR A 295 7.86 -7.51 -21.11
N VAL A 296 7.70 -6.40 -20.40
CA VAL A 296 7.67 -6.35 -18.94
C VAL A 296 6.25 -6.01 -18.50
N GLU A 297 5.62 -6.96 -17.83
CA GLU A 297 4.30 -6.83 -17.24
C GLU A 297 4.42 -6.06 -15.92
N CYS A 298 3.56 -5.06 -15.75
CA CYS A 298 3.43 -4.34 -14.49
C CYS A 298 1.95 -4.12 -14.13
N ALA A 299 1.53 -4.69 -13.00
CA ALA A 299 0.15 -4.61 -12.55
C ALA A 299 0.04 -3.81 -11.25
N ASN A 300 -0.90 -2.87 -11.24
CA ASN A 300 -1.29 -2.05 -10.09
C ASN A 300 -2.65 -2.52 -9.57
N PHE A 301 -2.64 -3.46 -8.62
CA PHE A 301 -3.88 -4.08 -8.12
C PHE A 301 -4.74 -3.14 -7.26
N PHE A 302 -4.23 -1.95 -6.89
CA PHE A 302 -4.95 -0.97 -6.08
C PHE A 302 -5.61 0.15 -6.88
N THR A 303 -5.41 0.17 -8.20
CA THR A 303 -5.75 1.30 -9.10
C THR A 303 -5.31 2.67 -8.53
N ASN A 304 -4.26 2.68 -7.72
CA ASN A 304 -3.77 3.88 -7.08
C ASN A 304 -3.03 4.71 -8.13
N THR A 305 -3.59 5.88 -8.45
CA THR A 305 -3.01 6.80 -9.44
C THR A 305 -1.65 7.36 -9.02
N GLN A 306 -1.26 7.22 -7.75
CA GLN A 306 0.01 7.72 -7.23
C GLN A 306 1.23 6.87 -7.60
N PHE A 307 1.04 5.77 -8.32
CA PHE A 307 2.16 5.06 -8.94
C PHE A 307 2.55 5.72 -10.25
N ARG A 308 3.83 6.08 -10.35
CA ARG A 308 4.46 6.62 -11.55
C ARG A 308 5.56 5.69 -12.03
N TYR A 309 5.85 5.71 -13.32
CA TYR A 309 6.93 4.93 -13.88
C TYR A 309 7.75 5.66 -14.93
N THR A 310 8.95 5.15 -15.15
CA THR A 310 9.89 5.52 -16.20
C THR A 310 10.49 4.24 -16.78
N THR A 311 10.85 4.27 -18.06
CA THR A 311 11.42 3.11 -18.78
C THR A 311 12.83 3.42 -19.32
N ASN A 312 13.45 4.50 -18.85
CA ASN A 312 14.74 5.02 -19.32
C ASN A 312 15.77 5.15 -18.18
N GLY A 313 15.51 4.55 -17.02
CA GLY A 313 16.38 4.60 -15.84
C GLY A 313 16.31 5.86 -14.98
N GLN A 314 15.59 6.91 -15.40
CA GLN A 314 15.37 8.09 -14.55
C GLN A 314 14.44 7.76 -13.38
N GLU A 315 14.58 8.44 -12.25
CA GLU A 315 13.62 8.26 -11.15
C GLU A 315 12.28 8.93 -11.50
N PRO A 316 11.12 8.25 -11.34
CA PRO A 316 9.84 8.86 -11.61
C PRO A 316 9.61 10.08 -10.71
N THR A 317 8.93 11.09 -11.27
CA THR A 317 8.37 12.27 -10.59
C THR A 317 6.85 12.23 -10.67
N LEU A 318 6.14 13.10 -9.95
CA LEU A 318 4.68 13.20 -10.05
C LEU A 318 4.19 13.56 -11.48
N ALA A 319 5.05 14.16 -12.30
CA ALA A 319 4.81 14.47 -13.71
C ALA A 319 5.10 13.29 -14.66
N SER A 320 5.71 12.21 -14.18
CA SER A 320 5.94 11.00 -14.98
C SER A 320 4.65 10.25 -15.28
N ALA A 321 4.69 9.31 -16.22
CA ALA A 321 3.52 8.55 -16.64
C ALA A 321 2.88 7.77 -15.47
N THR A 322 1.55 7.74 -15.45
CA THR A 322 0.77 7.03 -14.42
C THR A 322 0.70 5.55 -14.73
N LEU A 323 0.89 4.71 -13.72
CA LEU A 323 0.73 3.27 -13.85
C LEU A 323 -0.77 2.89 -13.85
N LYS A 324 -1.26 2.30 -14.94
CA LYS A 324 -2.63 1.76 -15.04
C LYS A 324 -2.76 0.46 -14.24
N LYS A 325 -3.96 -0.12 -14.17
CA LYS A 325 -4.17 -1.43 -13.52
C LYS A 325 -3.29 -2.51 -14.13
N GLU A 326 -3.15 -2.51 -15.45
CA GLU A 326 -2.30 -3.42 -16.22
C GLU A 326 -1.48 -2.60 -17.22
N ASN A 327 -0.18 -2.87 -17.30
CA ASN A 327 0.74 -2.18 -18.18
C ASN A 327 1.73 -3.19 -18.75
N ASN A 328 2.05 -3.04 -20.03
CA ASN A 328 3.05 -3.82 -20.72
C ASN A 328 4.09 -2.86 -21.28
N PHE A 329 5.32 -2.96 -20.80
CA PHE A 329 6.43 -2.17 -21.30
C PHE A 329 7.18 -2.97 -22.35
N ASN A 330 7.24 -2.47 -23.58
CA ASN A 330 8.06 -3.04 -24.64
C ASN A 330 9.45 -2.43 -24.57
N VAL A 331 10.47 -3.27 -24.41
CA VAL A 331 11.86 -2.85 -24.22
C VAL A 331 12.75 -3.54 -25.25
N SER A 332 13.72 -2.81 -25.81
CA SER A 332 14.64 -3.31 -26.85
C SER A 332 16.12 -2.95 -26.60
N GLU A 333 16.41 -2.21 -25.52
CA GLU A 333 17.74 -1.70 -25.17
C GLU A 333 18.05 -1.92 -23.68
N THR A 334 19.31 -1.68 -23.26
CA THR A 334 19.68 -1.69 -21.84
C THR A 334 18.91 -0.59 -21.13
N THR A 335 18.07 -0.95 -20.17
CA THR A 335 17.33 0.03 -19.40
C THR A 335 17.00 -0.45 -18.00
N THR A 336 16.65 0.51 -17.16
CA THR A 336 15.99 0.27 -15.90
C THR A 336 14.56 0.81 -15.98
N ILE A 337 13.59 -0.08 -15.77
CA ILE A 337 12.21 0.33 -15.53
C ILE A 337 12.11 0.66 -14.04
N THR A 338 11.72 1.89 -13.71
CA THR A 338 11.49 2.28 -12.31
C THR A 338 10.01 2.58 -12.11
N VAL A 339 9.41 1.96 -11.10
CA VAL A 339 8.04 2.23 -10.64
C VAL A 339 8.12 2.78 -9.22
N LYS A 340 7.49 3.92 -8.96
CA LYS A 340 7.52 4.61 -7.67
C LYS A 340 6.11 4.99 -7.23
N SER A 341 5.73 4.67 -5.99
CA SER A 341 4.56 5.29 -5.36
C SER A 341 4.94 6.62 -4.74
N PHE A 342 4.07 7.60 -4.87
CA PHE A 342 4.17 8.87 -4.17
C PHE A 342 3.28 8.87 -2.94
N SER A 343 3.87 9.15 -1.78
CA SER A 343 3.14 9.32 -0.53
C SER A 343 3.82 10.42 0.30
N PRO A 344 3.04 11.34 0.90
CA PRO A 344 3.62 12.32 1.83
C PRO A 344 4.19 11.73 3.12
N ARG A 345 3.88 10.46 3.39
CA ARG A 345 4.45 9.65 4.46
C ARG A 345 5.53 8.76 3.84
N GLN A 346 6.79 9.10 4.08
CA GLN A 346 7.92 8.47 3.40
C GLN A 346 7.98 6.95 3.66
N GLU A 347 7.52 6.50 4.82
CA GLU A 347 7.42 5.08 5.16
C GLU A 347 6.49 4.28 4.23
N TYR A 348 5.64 4.95 3.46
CA TYR A 348 4.69 4.38 2.49
C TYR A 348 5.14 4.53 1.03
N THR A 349 6.23 5.25 0.78
CA THR A 349 6.86 5.31 -0.54
C THR A 349 7.50 3.95 -0.86
N ARG A 350 7.24 3.44 -2.05
CA ARG A 350 7.77 2.19 -2.57
C ARG A 350 8.43 2.46 -3.90
N ILE A 351 9.60 1.88 -4.13
CA ILE A 351 10.29 1.93 -5.41
C ILE A 351 10.61 0.50 -5.83
N LEU A 352 10.14 0.13 -7.02
CA LEU A 352 10.46 -1.14 -7.67
C LEU A 352 11.29 -0.84 -8.92
N ARG A 353 12.30 -1.68 -9.16
CA ARG A 353 13.18 -1.55 -10.32
C ARG A 353 13.25 -2.85 -11.08
N GLY A 354 13.14 -2.73 -12.40
CA GLY A 354 13.35 -3.79 -13.37
C GLY A 354 14.65 -3.53 -14.14
N ASN A 355 15.70 -4.35 -13.98
CA ASN A 355 17.01 -4.08 -14.61
C ASN A 355 17.31 -5.05 -15.74
N PHE A 356 17.52 -4.51 -16.95
CA PHE A 356 17.78 -5.33 -18.15
C PHE A 356 19.10 -4.96 -18.78
N LYS A 357 19.95 -5.97 -19.00
CA LYS A 357 21.29 -5.79 -19.56
C LYS A 357 21.39 -6.46 -20.92
N ILE A 358 21.99 -5.77 -21.88
CA ILE A 358 22.29 -6.37 -23.18
C ILE A 358 23.28 -7.54 -23.01
N SER A 359 22.98 -8.65 -23.68
CA SER A 359 23.83 -9.83 -23.81
C SER A 359 23.50 -10.57 -25.11
N ALA A 360 24.45 -11.32 -25.64
CA ALA A 360 24.13 -12.37 -26.61
C ALA A 360 23.23 -13.43 -25.97
N ALA A 361 22.50 -14.19 -26.80
CA ALA A 361 21.81 -15.38 -26.34
C ALA A 361 22.80 -16.35 -25.68
N LEU A 362 22.44 -16.89 -24.52
CA LEU A 362 23.28 -17.87 -23.84
C LEU A 362 23.41 -19.10 -24.72
N ALA A 363 24.65 -19.55 -24.91
CA ALA A 363 24.95 -20.72 -25.71
C ALA A 363 24.56 -21.99 -24.95
N ALA A 364 23.87 -22.89 -25.63
CA ALA A 364 23.57 -24.21 -25.11
C ALA A 364 24.79 -25.13 -25.18
N VAL A 365 24.83 -26.17 -24.32
CA VAL A 365 25.75 -27.29 -24.46
C VAL A 365 25.09 -28.44 -25.24
N PRO A 366 25.87 -29.30 -25.93
CA PRO A 366 25.36 -30.54 -26.48
C PRO A 366 24.73 -31.41 -25.40
N LYS A 367 23.81 -32.30 -25.80
CA LYS A 367 23.18 -33.25 -24.88
C LYS A 367 24.24 -34.01 -24.08
N PRO A 368 24.27 -33.89 -22.74
CA PRO A 368 25.28 -34.58 -21.94
C PRO A 368 25.16 -36.10 -22.07
N LYS A 369 26.28 -36.81 -21.99
CA LYS A 369 26.28 -38.28 -21.93
C LYS A 369 25.77 -38.75 -20.56
N ALA A 370 25.14 -39.93 -20.53
CA ALA A 370 24.70 -40.60 -19.30
C ALA A 370 23.78 -39.72 -18.43
N VAL A 371 22.74 -39.16 -19.05
CA VAL A 371 21.68 -38.41 -18.36
C VAL A 371 20.31 -39.00 -18.68
N GLN A 372 19.39 -38.91 -17.73
CA GLN A 372 18.01 -39.36 -17.87
C GLN A 372 17.02 -38.23 -17.50
N PRO A 373 15.89 -38.11 -18.22
CA PRO A 373 14.85 -37.13 -17.88
C PRO A 373 14.08 -37.55 -16.63
N GLY A 374 13.26 -36.65 -16.08
CA GLY A 374 12.34 -36.94 -14.98
C GLY A 374 12.69 -36.24 -13.66
N GLY A 375 13.62 -35.29 -13.68
CA GLY A 375 13.97 -34.49 -12.51
C GLY A 375 15.47 -34.26 -12.34
N LEU A 376 15.80 -33.37 -11.40
CA LEU A 376 17.18 -33.02 -11.02
C LEU A 376 17.66 -33.87 -9.86
N ARG A 377 18.96 -33.93 -9.58
CA ARG A 377 19.47 -34.61 -8.39
C ARG A 377 19.49 -33.65 -7.22
N TYR A 378 18.97 -34.04 -6.06
CA TYR A 378 19.14 -33.27 -4.84
C TYR A 378 20.10 -33.92 -3.85
N THR A 379 20.74 -33.09 -3.04
CA THR A 379 21.52 -33.49 -1.87
C THR A 379 21.24 -32.54 -0.71
N TYR A 380 20.80 -33.12 0.42
CA TYR A 380 20.37 -32.44 1.62
C TYR A 380 21.42 -32.56 2.74
N TYR A 381 21.68 -31.43 3.39
CA TYR A 381 22.62 -31.28 4.51
C TYR A 381 21.89 -30.59 5.66
N ALA A 382 21.63 -31.31 6.74
CA ALA A 382 21.07 -30.72 7.96
C ALA A 382 22.07 -29.74 8.59
N GLY A 383 21.57 -28.65 9.18
CA GLY A 383 22.40 -27.74 9.97
C GLY A 383 21.90 -26.30 9.98
N ASN A 384 22.24 -25.57 11.04
CA ASN A 384 21.89 -24.17 11.19
C ASN A 384 22.96 -23.27 10.52
N TYR A 385 22.77 -23.00 9.22
CA TYR A 385 23.71 -22.24 8.42
C TYR A 385 23.28 -20.78 8.25
N GLN A 386 24.17 -19.84 8.59
CA GLN A 386 23.92 -18.41 8.36
C GLN A 386 24.19 -17.99 6.91
N LYS A 387 25.09 -18.70 6.23
CA LYS A 387 25.48 -18.54 4.83
C LYS A 387 25.65 -19.92 4.19
N TRP A 388 25.67 -19.97 2.86
CA TRP A 388 25.89 -21.22 2.14
C TRP A 388 27.18 -21.93 2.62
N PRO A 389 27.10 -23.20 3.08
CA PRO A 389 28.25 -23.89 3.64
C PRO A 389 29.18 -24.48 2.56
N ASP A 390 30.41 -24.81 2.96
CA ASP A 390 31.33 -25.58 2.14
C ASP A 390 30.92 -27.06 2.15
N LEU A 391 30.14 -27.46 1.15
CA LEU A 391 29.56 -28.81 1.06
C LEU A 391 30.61 -29.93 1.03
N LYS A 392 31.86 -29.65 0.61
CA LYS A 392 32.93 -30.65 0.58
C LYS A 392 33.34 -31.11 1.98
N LYS A 393 33.07 -30.30 3.00
CA LYS A 393 33.37 -30.59 4.41
C LYS A 393 32.21 -31.23 5.15
N LEU A 394 31.07 -31.43 4.47
CA LEU A 394 29.84 -31.92 5.07
C LEU A 394 29.50 -33.31 4.56
N LYS A 395 28.94 -34.14 5.45
CA LYS A 395 28.35 -35.42 5.06
C LYS A 395 26.89 -35.19 4.65
N PRO A 396 26.46 -35.63 3.46
CA PRO A 396 25.07 -35.53 3.06
C PRO A 396 24.21 -36.41 3.97
N VAL A 397 23.07 -35.89 4.41
CA VAL A 397 22.09 -36.65 5.19
C VAL A 397 21.21 -37.48 4.26
N GLN A 398 20.84 -36.91 3.12
CA GLN A 398 20.00 -37.57 2.13
C GLN A 398 20.33 -37.07 0.72
N SER A 399 20.24 -37.96 -0.27
CA SER A 399 20.30 -37.61 -1.69
C SER A 399 19.24 -38.39 -2.46
N GLY A 400 18.71 -37.80 -3.54
CA GLY A 400 17.73 -38.48 -4.36
C GLY A 400 17.41 -37.72 -5.64
N LEU A 401 16.31 -38.09 -6.28
CA LEU A 401 15.75 -37.41 -7.45
C LEU A 401 14.71 -36.38 -6.98
N ALA A 402 14.87 -35.14 -7.43
CA ALA A 402 13.89 -34.07 -7.31
C ALA A 402 12.90 -34.18 -8.47
N GLY A 403 11.96 -35.13 -8.34
CA GLY A 403 10.87 -35.36 -9.29
C GLY A 403 9.58 -34.63 -8.89
N LYS A 404 8.42 -35.12 -9.36
CA LYS A 404 7.09 -34.48 -9.16
C LYS A 404 6.73 -34.17 -7.70
N ASP A 405 7.15 -35.01 -6.76
CA ASP A 405 6.77 -34.91 -5.35
C ASP A 405 7.84 -34.20 -4.50
N PHE A 406 8.88 -33.66 -5.13
CA PHE A 406 9.97 -33.01 -4.42
C PHE A 406 9.53 -31.66 -3.85
N ASN A 407 9.66 -31.53 -2.53
CA ASN A 407 9.44 -30.28 -1.83
C ASN A 407 10.53 -30.09 -0.77
N GLY A 408 11.41 -29.10 -0.95
CA GLY A 408 12.48 -28.80 -0.01
C GLY A 408 11.99 -28.44 1.39
N ASN A 409 10.74 -27.98 1.54
CA ASN A 409 10.16 -27.65 2.85
C ASN A 409 9.91 -28.88 3.73
N ASN A 410 9.90 -30.09 3.15
CA ASN A 410 9.75 -31.33 3.92
C ASN A 410 10.93 -31.56 4.89
N PHE A 411 12.04 -30.84 4.72
CA PHE A 411 13.22 -30.91 5.60
C PHE A 411 13.19 -29.92 6.78
N GLN A 412 12.19 -29.04 6.89
CA GLN A 412 12.19 -27.91 7.84
C GLN A 412 12.22 -28.31 9.33
N ASN A 413 11.80 -29.52 9.70
CA ASN A 413 11.81 -30.02 11.08
C ASN A 413 13.23 -30.20 11.68
N SER A 414 14.29 -29.93 10.89
CA SER A 414 15.70 -30.12 11.28
C SER A 414 16.40 -28.89 11.88
N GLY A 415 15.69 -27.76 12.09
CA GLY A 415 16.30 -26.55 12.67
C GLY A 415 17.17 -25.73 11.71
N GLY A 416 17.02 -25.95 10.40
CA GLY A 416 17.76 -25.29 9.31
C GLY A 416 18.47 -26.30 8.40
N PHE A 417 18.71 -25.93 7.14
CA PHE A 417 19.42 -26.80 6.20
C PHE A 417 20.00 -26.09 4.98
N ALA A 418 20.91 -26.80 4.29
CA ALA A 418 21.30 -26.53 2.91
C ALA A 418 20.87 -27.70 2.01
N CYS A 419 20.24 -27.42 0.88
CA CYS A 419 19.87 -28.42 -0.12
C CYS A 419 20.33 -27.97 -1.50
N LEU A 420 21.21 -28.76 -2.11
CA LEU A 420 21.68 -28.55 -3.48
C LEU A 420 20.82 -29.37 -4.43
N VAL A 421 20.24 -28.75 -5.45
CA VAL A 421 19.51 -29.42 -6.54
C VAL A 421 20.19 -29.09 -7.86
N GLU A 422 20.67 -30.08 -8.60
CA GLU A 422 21.50 -29.86 -9.78
C GLU A 422 21.28 -30.90 -10.89
N GLY A 423 21.60 -30.52 -12.12
CA GLY A 423 21.48 -31.36 -13.29
C GLY A 423 21.53 -30.53 -14.57
N PHE A 424 20.68 -30.86 -15.53
CA PHE A 424 20.58 -30.14 -16.80
C PHE A 424 19.13 -29.80 -17.12
N LEU A 425 18.92 -28.62 -17.68
CA LEU A 425 17.67 -28.15 -18.25
C LEU A 425 17.76 -28.25 -19.78
N GLU A 426 16.81 -28.89 -20.41
CA GLU A 426 16.64 -28.86 -21.86
C GLU A 426 15.74 -27.69 -22.27
N VAL A 427 16.24 -26.87 -23.18
CA VAL A 427 15.53 -25.78 -23.84
C VAL A 427 15.13 -26.27 -25.23
N PRO A 428 13.82 -26.51 -25.49
CA PRO A 428 13.38 -27.15 -26.73
C PRO A 428 13.44 -26.21 -27.95
N GLU A 429 13.37 -24.91 -27.74
CA GLU A 429 13.36 -23.88 -28.78
C GLU A 429 14.17 -22.64 -28.37
N GLU A 430 14.74 -21.94 -29.34
CA GLU A 430 15.43 -20.68 -29.06
C GLU A 430 14.42 -19.58 -28.75
N GLY A 431 14.65 -18.80 -27.68
CA GLY A 431 13.73 -17.75 -27.30
C GLY A 431 14.06 -17.06 -25.98
N TYR A 432 13.14 -16.19 -25.56
CA TYR A 432 13.18 -15.61 -24.24
C TYR A 432 12.44 -16.50 -23.25
N TYR A 433 13.09 -16.78 -22.12
CA TYR A 433 12.53 -17.56 -21.02
C TYR A 433 12.55 -16.74 -19.74
N ILE A 434 11.45 -16.79 -18.98
CA ILE A 434 11.35 -16.13 -17.68
C ILE A 434 11.44 -17.20 -16.59
N PHE A 435 12.51 -17.16 -15.81
CA PHE A 435 12.66 -17.96 -14.59
C PHE A 435 12.10 -17.22 -13.41
N GLN A 436 11.45 -17.92 -12.48
CA GLN A 436 10.76 -17.31 -11.35
C GLN A 436 10.87 -18.15 -10.09
N MET A 437 10.82 -17.49 -8.95
CA MET A 437 10.78 -18.11 -7.63
C MET A 437 10.00 -17.18 -6.70
N ALA A 438 9.00 -17.69 -6.00
CA ALA A 438 8.11 -16.91 -5.15
C ALA A 438 8.72 -16.60 -3.77
N ASP A 439 9.85 -17.25 -3.43
CA ASP A 439 10.44 -17.10 -2.12
C ASP A 439 11.28 -15.83 -1.93
N ASP A 440 11.28 -15.43 -0.67
CA ASP A 440 12.07 -14.38 -0.02
C ASP A 440 13.33 -14.94 0.66
N SER A 441 13.70 -16.17 0.32
CA SER A 441 14.77 -16.91 0.97
C SER A 441 16.15 -16.57 0.43
N THR A 442 17.18 -17.05 1.12
CA THR A 442 18.58 -17.01 0.66
C THR A 442 18.90 -17.96 -0.51
N SER A 443 17.87 -18.45 -1.22
CA SER A 443 18.05 -19.39 -2.31
C SER A 443 18.70 -18.74 -3.53
N ARG A 444 19.57 -19.50 -4.20
CA ARG A 444 20.29 -19.05 -5.41
C ARG A 444 20.05 -19.99 -6.56
N VAL A 445 19.90 -19.45 -7.76
CA VAL A 445 19.68 -20.22 -8.98
C VAL A 445 20.70 -19.84 -10.01
N TYR A 446 21.35 -20.85 -10.58
CA TYR A 446 22.36 -20.70 -11.61
C TYR A 446 21.95 -21.47 -12.86
N LEU A 447 22.24 -20.87 -14.02
CA LEU A 447 22.19 -21.52 -15.32
C LEU A 447 23.59 -21.40 -15.95
N GLY A 448 24.29 -22.53 -16.06
CA GLY A 448 25.72 -22.55 -16.36
C GLY A 448 26.53 -21.83 -15.26
N LYS A 449 27.25 -20.78 -15.65
CA LYS A 449 28.02 -19.93 -14.73
C LYS A 449 27.24 -18.71 -14.24
N GLU A 450 26.09 -18.41 -14.87
CA GLU A 450 25.31 -17.22 -14.60
C GLU A 450 24.45 -17.41 -13.35
N LEU A 451 24.55 -16.47 -12.40
CA LEU A 451 23.65 -16.37 -11.25
C LEU A 451 22.41 -15.57 -11.66
N ILE A 452 21.27 -16.25 -11.81
CA ILE A 452 20.06 -15.66 -12.36
C ILE A 452 19.04 -15.27 -11.28
N MET A 453 19.11 -15.87 -10.08
CA MET A 453 18.30 -15.47 -8.92
C MET A 453 19.09 -15.61 -7.62
N GLY A 454 18.84 -14.74 -6.64
CA GLY A 454 19.44 -14.79 -5.30
C GLY A 454 20.45 -13.69 -4.97
N GLN A 455 20.60 -12.65 -5.80
CA GLN A 455 21.52 -11.52 -5.55
C GLN A 455 20.92 -10.40 -4.69
N ASN A 456 19.61 -10.13 -4.79
CA ASN A 456 18.92 -9.03 -4.10
C ASN A 456 17.48 -9.44 -3.76
N ASN A 457 17.29 -10.28 -2.74
CA ASN A 457 15.95 -10.73 -2.35
C ASN A 457 15.23 -9.66 -1.52
N VAL A 458 14.01 -9.28 -1.92
CA VAL A 458 13.12 -8.41 -1.16
C VAL A 458 11.93 -9.25 -0.73
N ALA A 459 11.73 -9.35 0.57
CA ALA A 459 10.73 -10.25 1.14
C ALA A 459 9.31 -9.99 0.60
N GLY A 460 8.57 -11.07 0.35
CA GLY A 460 7.17 -11.00 -0.11
C GLY A 460 6.95 -10.55 -1.56
N THR A 461 8.00 -10.45 -2.40
CA THR A 461 7.85 -9.92 -3.77
C THR A 461 8.21 -10.88 -4.90
N GLY A 462 8.76 -12.05 -4.58
CA GLY A 462 9.29 -13.01 -5.55
C GLY A 462 10.46 -12.48 -6.39
N GLN A 463 11.11 -13.38 -7.11
CA GLN A 463 12.18 -13.09 -8.06
C GLN A 463 11.78 -13.56 -9.46
N SER A 464 12.14 -12.79 -10.47
CA SER A 464 11.98 -13.19 -11.87
C SER A 464 13.14 -12.68 -12.72
N TYR A 465 13.63 -13.53 -13.61
CA TYR A 465 14.78 -13.26 -14.47
C TYR A 465 14.52 -13.70 -15.90
N LEU A 466 14.70 -12.79 -16.86
CA LEU A 466 14.59 -13.05 -18.30
C LEU A 466 15.94 -13.49 -18.87
N LEU A 467 15.97 -14.57 -19.65
CA LEU A 467 17.15 -15.03 -20.36
C LEU A 467 16.84 -15.26 -21.84
N PRO A 468 17.72 -14.83 -22.76
CA PRO A 468 17.71 -15.29 -24.14
C PRO A 468 18.49 -16.61 -24.20
N LEU A 469 17.83 -17.70 -24.54
CA LEU A 469 18.42 -19.04 -24.58
C LEU A 469 18.36 -19.58 -26.01
N GLN A 470 19.46 -20.17 -26.47
CA GLN A 470 19.46 -21.06 -27.65
C GLN A 470 18.85 -22.42 -27.32
N LYS A 471 18.37 -23.13 -28.33
CA LYS A 471 17.94 -24.53 -28.20
C LYS A 471 19.10 -25.43 -27.74
N GLY A 472 18.86 -26.28 -26.74
CA GLY A 472 19.82 -27.29 -26.28
C GLY A 472 19.84 -27.44 -24.76
N PHE A 473 20.96 -27.91 -24.19
CA PHE A 473 21.05 -28.23 -22.76
C PHE A 473 21.80 -27.16 -21.98
N TYR A 474 21.42 -26.96 -20.72
CA TYR A 474 22.07 -26.02 -19.81
C TYR A 474 22.28 -26.67 -18.45
N PRO A 475 23.50 -26.62 -17.87
CA PRO A 475 23.68 -26.98 -16.47
C PRO A 475 22.80 -26.08 -15.59
N ILE A 476 21.97 -26.67 -14.74
CA ILE A 476 21.14 -25.92 -13.79
C ILE A 476 21.52 -26.31 -12.38
N ARG A 477 21.61 -25.30 -11.51
CA ARG A 477 21.92 -25.50 -10.09
C ARG A 477 21.05 -24.58 -9.23
N VAL A 478 20.39 -25.18 -8.26
CA VAL A 478 19.56 -24.52 -7.27
C VAL A 478 20.14 -24.79 -5.90
N GLU A 479 20.35 -23.73 -5.15
CA GLU A 479 20.93 -23.75 -3.83
C GLU A 479 19.88 -23.26 -2.85
N TYR A 480 19.20 -24.17 -2.18
CA TYR A 480 18.20 -23.87 -1.15
C TYR A 480 18.86 -23.75 0.21
N LEU A 481 18.73 -22.59 0.85
CA LEU A 481 19.26 -22.35 2.19
C LEU A 481 18.12 -21.93 3.12
N GLN A 482 17.75 -22.81 4.05
CA GLN A 482 16.71 -22.56 5.04
C GLN A 482 17.34 -22.20 6.39
N LYS A 483 17.05 -21.00 6.88
CA LYS A 483 17.37 -20.59 8.25
C LYS A 483 16.30 -21.12 9.23
N PRO A 484 16.67 -21.39 10.51
CA PRO A 484 15.69 -21.73 11.54
C PRO A 484 14.60 -20.65 11.63
N GLY A 485 13.33 -21.07 11.62
CA GLY A 485 12.18 -20.15 11.63
C GLY A 485 12.03 -19.27 10.38
N GLY A 486 12.83 -19.52 9.33
CA GLY A 486 12.74 -18.80 8.06
C GLY A 486 11.46 -19.13 7.28
N PRO A 487 11.15 -18.34 6.25
CA PRO A 487 9.98 -18.53 5.40
C PRO A 487 10.05 -19.85 4.62
N ARG A 488 8.92 -20.27 4.03
CA ARG A 488 8.86 -21.44 3.15
C ARG A 488 9.60 -21.16 1.84
N LEU A 489 10.39 -22.14 1.41
CA LEU A 489 11.07 -22.12 0.12
C LEU A 489 10.09 -22.41 -1.01
N SER A 490 10.36 -21.84 -2.17
CA SER A 490 9.53 -22.05 -3.36
C SER A 490 10.30 -22.82 -4.43
N PRO A 491 9.64 -23.71 -5.19
CA PRO A 491 10.27 -24.29 -6.37
C PRO A 491 10.58 -23.20 -7.40
N ILE A 492 11.36 -23.55 -8.42
CA ILE A 492 11.61 -22.67 -9.57
C ILE A 492 10.59 -22.98 -10.64
N TRP A 493 9.97 -21.92 -11.15
CA TRP A 493 9.15 -21.96 -12.35
C TRP A 493 9.91 -21.39 -13.53
N TRP A 494 9.52 -21.81 -14.72
CA TRP A 494 10.00 -21.19 -15.96
C TRP A 494 8.84 -21.06 -16.95
N LYS A 495 9.01 -20.22 -17.95
CA LYS A 495 8.12 -20.22 -19.11
C LYS A 495 8.81 -19.60 -20.32
N PRO A 496 8.51 -20.05 -21.55
CA PRO A 496 8.64 -19.18 -22.71
C PRO A 496 7.90 -17.87 -22.42
N ALA A 497 8.48 -16.72 -22.76
CA ALA A 497 7.93 -15.42 -22.38
C ALA A 497 6.47 -15.20 -22.86
N HIS A 498 6.07 -15.87 -23.96
CA HIS A 498 4.74 -15.76 -24.57
C HIS A 498 3.69 -16.73 -24.00
N GLN A 499 4.03 -17.58 -23.03
CA GLN A 499 3.11 -18.55 -22.45
C GLN A 499 2.66 -18.16 -21.04
N ALA A 500 1.60 -18.82 -20.54
CA ALA A 500 1.18 -18.72 -19.15
C ALA A 500 2.23 -19.37 -18.22
N ASP A 501 2.21 -18.99 -16.93
CA ASP A 501 3.12 -19.56 -15.95
C ASP A 501 2.88 -21.08 -15.79
N THR A 502 3.92 -21.88 -15.99
CA THR A 502 3.89 -23.34 -15.82
C THR A 502 5.06 -23.81 -14.97
N MET A 503 4.91 -24.95 -14.29
CA MET A 503 6.07 -25.61 -13.69
C MET A 503 7.01 -26.10 -14.79
N ILE A 504 8.30 -26.17 -14.50
CA ILE A 504 9.25 -26.78 -15.45
C ILE A 504 8.83 -28.23 -15.65
N PRO A 505 8.49 -28.65 -16.89
CA PRO A 505 8.15 -30.03 -17.15
C PRO A 505 9.31 -30.95 -16.77
N LEU A 506 9.02 -32.04 -16.06
CA LEU A 506 10.07 -32.93 -15.52
C LEU A 506 10.85 -33.62 -16.62
N GLU A 507 10.25 -33.81 -17.79
CA GLU A 507 10.87 -34.36 -18.98
C GLU A 507 12.00 -33.47 -19.53
N LEU A 508 11.97 -32.17 -19.22
CA LEU A 508 13.02 -31.21 -19.59
C LEU A 508 14.10 -31.07 -18.50
N LEU A 509 13.94 -31.76 -17.37
CA LEU A 509 14.90 -31.79 -16.27
C LEU A 509 15.64 -33.12 -16.25
N TYR A 510 16.95 -33.05 -16.44
CA TYR A 510 17.82 -34.19 -16.58
C TYR A 510 18.78 -34.31 -15.40
N SER A 511 18.93 -35.53 -14.89
CA SER A 511 19.96 -35.87 -13.90
C SER A 511 20.96 -36.85 -14.49
N ARG A 512 22.21 -36.80 -14.02
CA ARG A 512 23.21 -37.81 -14.39
C ARG A 512 22.78 -39.17 -13.84
N THR A 513 22.80 -40.20 -14.68
CA THR A 513 22.60 -41.58 -14.23
C THR A 513 23.73 -41.93 -13.27
N LYS A 514 23.42 -42.60 -12.15
CA LYS A 514 24.48 -43.14 -11.28
C LYS A 514 25.31 -44.11 -12.14
N THR A 515 26.58 -43.78 -12.33
CA THR A 515 27.60 -44.76 -12.74
C THR A 515 27.79 -45.78 -11.65
#